data_AF-A0A7X8M832-F1
#
_entry.id   AF-A0A7X8M832-F1
#
_cell.length_a   1.000
_cell.length_b   1.000
_cell.length_c   1.000
_cell.angle_alpha   90.00
_cell.angle_beta   90.00
_cell.angle_gamma   90.00
#
_symmetry.space_group_name_H-M   'P 1'
#
loop_
_entity.id
_entity.type
_entity.pdbx_description
1 polymer ?
#
loop_
_entity_poly.entity_id
_entity_poly.type
_entity_poly.pdbx_seq_one_letter_code
_entity_poly.pdbx_strand_id
1 'polypeptide(L)'
;MRRKIKTLMLPAVILLIAAALLLSYSLVIEPQQHKVETIPLFSAKLPQGFDLTVVQLSDLHIGSLSAEFIEKTVRRVSEQAPDLIVLTGDYLSSQSMFDRVGTPAFTAELEALRGFVSALSAPHGVWAVRGNHDFSDDKETGDVLLDLLAGENRTVLTNQSQRLSIDGQALYLAGVDYSAFDAGQTARFTVRNEGEEKFFRAGRSSKNSYTHYYPLQDGPWQDYSFYARFRLSKPATSTMGLLFYSHYPHGYDRYYRWRWYPEEQRFRFAPHGTSVVEQTLADPFPMVAGHWYCAAVKVETRTGCTVMYGKAWPAGEPEPVAWQAIAVDSSTTRLRRGAIGLYCNQPGLHDFDDLLVYTQQGDTLVRENLQALTPGFKPDRWIDFNWNEAAVPMLARQIPDTCYSILLAHHPAFIRHAAAEGMDLQLSGHTHGGQIYLPLLGAPWVRSPGVRLPSRGLSRHGNATLYINRGLGTILFPIRFLSPPEITVIKIQGTRKAARKE
;
A
#
# COMPACT_ATOMS: atom_id res chain seq x y z
N MET A 1 -31.37 32.19 50.81
CA MET A 1 -31.10 31.05 49.91
C MET A 1 -31.43 31.31 48.43
N ARG A 2 -32.64 31.81 48.07
CA ARG A 2 -33.06 32.04 46.66
C ARG A 2 -32.19 33.01 45.82
N ARG A 3 -31.53 34.00 46.44
CA ARG A 3 -30.64 34.96 45.73
C ARG A 3 -29.31 34.34 45.29
N LYS A 4 -28.75 33.39 46.06
CA LYS A 4 -27.50 32.66 45.72
C LYS A 4 -27.71 31.61 44.61
N ILE A 5 -28.91 31.02 44.54
CA ILE A 5 -29.27 30.07 43.46
C ILE A 5 -29.36 30.79 42.11
N LYS A 6 -29.97 31.99 42.05
CA LYS A 6 -30.04 32.80 40.82
C LYS A 6 -28.67 33.29 40.31
N THR A 7 -27.70 33.52 41.21
CA THR A 7 -26.34 33.96 40.84
C THR A 7 -25.47 32.83 40.30
N LEU A 8 -25.70 31.57 40.70
CA LEU A 8 -25.06 30.39 40.09
C LEU A 8 -25.76 29.89 38.81
N MET A 9 -27.05 30.17 38.62
CA MET A 9 -27.80 29.72 37.45
C MET A 9 -27.40 30.46 36.16
N LEU A 10 -27.16 31.77 36.22
CA LEU A 10 -26.82 32.54 35.02
C LEU A 10 -25.49 32.11 34.37
N PRO A 11 -24.37 31.93 35.11
CA PRO A 11 -23.13 31.37 34.55
C PRO A 11 -23.31 29.97 33.97
N ALA A 12 -24.09 29.10 34.62
CA ALA A 12 -24.37 27.75 34.13
C ALA A 12 -25.16 27.77 32.81
N VAL A 13 -26.16 28.65 32.70
CA VAL A 13 -26.93 28.85 31.46
C VAL A 13 -26.03 29.39 30.34
N ILE A 14 -25.15 30.36 30.64
CA ILE A 14 -24.18 30.89 29.66
C ILE A 14 -23.24 29.78 29.17
N LEU A 15 -22.71 28.96 30.08
CA LEU A 15 -21.83 27.84 29.74
C LEU A 15 -22.55 26.79 28.87
N LEU A 16 -23.81 26.48 29.18
CA LEU A 16 -24.62 25.55 28.38
C LEU A 16 -24.88 26.10 26.98
N ILE A 17 -25.21 27.39 26.85
CA ILE A 17 -25.40 28.04 25.55
C ILE A 17 -24.09 28.02 24.75
N ALA A 18 -22.97 28.38 25.39
CA ALA A 18 -21.66 28.35 24.74
C ALA A 18 -21.29 26.93 24.26
N ALA A 19 -21.51 25.91 25.11
CA ALA A 19 -21.28 24.52 24.74
C ALA A 19 -22.17 24.07 23.58
N ALA A 20 -23.45 24.45 23.57
CA ALA A 20 -24.37 24.15 22.48
C ALA A 20 -23.93 24.81 21.17
N LEU A 21 -23.53 26.09 21.21
CA LEU A 21 -23.02 26.81 20.04
C LEU A 21 -21.73 26.19 19.50
N LEU A 22 -20.79 25.81 20.37
CA LEU A 22 -19.56 25.12 19.98
C LEU A 22 -19.86 23.76 19.36
N LEU A 23 -20.80 22.99 19.91
CA LEU A 23 -21.21 21.71 19.35
C LEU A 23 -21.88 21.89 17.99
N SER A 24 -22.79 22.86 17.85
CA SER A 24 -23.43 23.19 16.57
C SER A 24 -22.42 23.63 15.52
N TYR A 25 -21.45 24.48 15.90
CA TYR A 25 -20.34 24.86 15.03
C TYR A 25 -19.56 23.63 14.57
N SER A 26 -19.24 22.73 15.51
CA SER A 26 -18.40 21.56 15.24
C SER A 26 -19.09 20.46 14.41
N LEU A 27 -20.42 20.37 14.47
CA LEU A 27 -21.21 19.37 13.74
C LEU A 27 -21.71 19.85 12.39
N VAL A 28 -21.96 21.15 12.24
CA VAL A 28 -22.70 21.69 11.08
C VAL A 28 -21.87 22.66 10.26
N ILE A 29 -21.10 23.54 10.93
CA ILE A 29 -20.43 24.65 10.25
C ILE A 29 -19.03 24.22 9.80
N GLU A 30 -18.16 23.83 10.74
CA GLU A 30 -16.77 23.55 10.43
C GLU A 30 -16.57 22.37 9.46
N PRO A 31 -17.34 21.25 9.55
CA PRO A 31 -17.26 20.17 8.56
C PRO A 31 -17.57 20.57 7.12
N GLN A 32 -18.23 21.71 6.89
CA GLN A 32 -18.58 22.21 5.55
C GLN A 32 -17.64 23.32 5.05
N GLN A 33 -16.72 23.78 5.91
CA GLN A 33 -15.82 24.91 5.66
C GLN A 33 -14.44 24.45 5.20
N HIS A 34 -14.27 24.35 3.88
CA HIS A 34 -12.95 24.04 3.31
C HIS A 34 -11.95 25.14 3.66
N LYS A 35 -10.80 24.76 4.20
CA LYS A 35 -9.64 25.62 4.36
C LYS A 35 -8.65 25.30 3.24
N VAL A 36 -8.31 26.30 2.43
CA VAL A 36 -7.18 26.21 1.49
C VAL A 36 -5.93 26.62 2.25
N GLU A 37 -4.95 25.72 2.34
CA GLU A 37 -3.68 25.96 3.03
C GLU A 37 -2.55 26.00 2.01
N THR A 38 -1.79 27.10 1.94
CA THR A 38 -0.69 27.25 0.99
C THR A 38 0.66 27.10 1.69
N ILE A 39 1.47 26.16 1.23
CA ILE A 39 2.75 25.78 1.82
C ILE A 39 3.89 26.02 0.82
N PRO A 40 4.74 27.05 1.02
CA PRO A 40 5.93 27.25 0.19
C PRO A 40 7.06 26.32 0.64
N LEU A 41 7.67 25.62 -0.31
CA LEU A 41 8.84 24.76 -0.14
C LEU A 41 9.94 25.17 -1.11
N PHE A 42 11.17 25.16 -0.64
CA PHE A 42 12.35 25.55 -1.42
C PHE A 42 13.34 24.40 -1.51
N SER A 43 13.89 24.16 -2.69
CA SER A 43 14.83 23.07 -2.93
C SER A 43 16.09 23.53 -3.66
N ALA A 44 17.24 23.08 -3.19
CA ALA A 44 18.52 23.24 -3.87
C ALA A 44 18.77 22.17 -4.95
N LYS A 45 17.91 21.14 -5.05
CA LYS A 45 17.95 20.16 -6.14
C LYS A 45 17.29 20.68 -7.43
N LEU A 46 16.53 21.79 -7.32
CA LEU A 46 15.81 22.42 -8.43
C LEU A 46 16.44 23.79 -8.77
N PRO A 47 16.49 24.18 -10.05
CA PRO A 47 17.10 25.44 -10.50
C PRO A 47 16.26 26.65 -10.10
N GLN A 48 16.93 27.78 -9.87
CA GLN A 48 16.25 29.06 -9.64
C GLN A 48 15.30 29.38 -10.80
N GLY A 49 14.05 29.74 -10.47
CA GLY A 49 12.99 30.01 -11.44
C GLY A 49 12.06 28.82 -11.72
N PHE A 50 12.40 27.61 -11.24
CA PHE A 50 11.46 26.49 -11.22
C PHE A 50 10.34 26.75 -10.20
N ASP A 51 9.09 26.54 -10.60
CA ASP A 51 7.91 26.60 -9.74
C ASP A 51 6.96 25.45 -10.09
N LEU A 52 6.43 24.78 -9.07
CA LEU A 52 5.50 23.66 -9.22
C LEU A 52 4.42 23.76 -8.15
N THR A 53 3.17 23.84 -8.59
CA THR A 53 1.98 23.87 -7.72
C THR A 53 1.36 22.47 -7.63
N VAL A 54 1.50 21.85 -6.47
CA VAL A 54 0.91 20.54 -6.16
C VAL A 54 -0.30 20.73 -5.26
N VAL A 55 -1.48 20.24 -5.67
CA VAL A 55 -2.65 20.18 -4.78
C VAL A 55 -2.75 18.78 -4.17
N GLN A 56 -2.78 18.72 -2.84
CA GLN A 56 -3.01 17.48 -2.08
C GLN A 56 -4.44 17.45 -1.53
N LEU A 57 -5.10 16.30 -1.73
CA LEU A 57 -6.36 15.92 -1.10
C LEU A 57 -6.17 14.56 -0.41
N SER A 58 -6.88 14.33 0.69
CA SER A 58 -6.72 13.11 1.49
C SER A 58 -7.99 12.80 2.27
N ASP A 59 -8.12 11.55 2.73
CA ASP A 59 -9.13 11.08 3.68
C ASP A 59 -10.53 11.59 3.30
N LEU A 60 -10.94 11.26 2.08
CA LEU A 60 -12.19 11.73 1.50
C LEU A 60 -13.37 11.18 2.30
N HIS A 61 -13.31 9.89 2.67
CA HIS A 61 -14.44 9.12 3.19
C HIS A 61 -15.73 9.53 2.50
N ILE A 62 -15.80 9.25 1.20
CA ILE A 62 -16.71 9.90 0.27
C ILE A 62 -18.18 9.83 0.71
N GLY A 63 -18.59 8.77 1.41
CA GLY A 63 -19.94 8.63 1.96
C GLY A 63 -20.28 9.60 3.11
N SER A 64 -19.28 10.29 3.69
CA SER A 64 -19.47 11.36 4.67
C SER A 64 -19.66 12.74 4.04
N LEU A 65 -19.47 12.88 2.72
CA LEU A 65 -19.51 14.15 2.01
C LEU A 65 -20.85 14.32 1.27
N SER A 66 -21.39 15.53 1.26
CA SER A 66 -22.53 15.88 0.41
C SER A 66 -22.08 16.14 -1.03
N ALA A 67 -23.00 15.98 -1.99
CA ALA A 67 -22.73 16.33 -3.39
C ALA A 67 -22.29 17.79 -3.56
N GLU A 68 -22.94 18.73 -2.85
CA GLU A 68 -22.56 20.15 -2.86
C GLU A 68 -21.14 20.37 -2.34
N PHE A 69 -20.73 19.65 -1.29
CA PHE A 69 -19.37 19.73 -0.76
C PHE A 69 -18.34 19.20 -1.76
N ILE A 70 -18.65 18.08 -2.43
CA ILE A 70 -17.83 17.50 -3.50
C ILE A 70 -17.65 18.51 -4.66
N GLU A 71 -18.73 19.08 -5.18
CA GLU A 71 -18.68 20.07 -6.26
C GLU A 71 -17.89 21.32 -5.86
N LYS A 72 -18.11 21.81 -4.64
CA LYS A 72 -17.35 22.92 -4.07
C LYS A 72 -15.87 22.59 -3.93
N THR A 73 -15.51 21.37 -3.53
CA THR A 73 -14.11 20.91 -3.45
C THR A 73 -13.46 20.98 -4.83
N VAL A 74 -14.08 20.34 -5.83
CA VAL A 74 -13.55 20.29 -7.20
C VAL A 74 -13.35 21.69 -7.76
N ARG A 75 -14.33 22.59 -7.59
CA ARG A 75 -14.22 23.98 -8.02
C ARG A 75 -13.03 24.68 -7.35
N ARG A 76 -12.92 24.58 -6.02
CA ARG A 76 -11.83 25.23 -5.27
C ARG A 76 -10.45 24.68 -5.62
N VAL A 77 -10.35 23.40 -5.96
CA VAL A 77 -9.11 22.78 -6.48
C VAL A 77 -8.76 23.38 -7.82
N SER A 78 -9.71 23.45 -8.76
CA SER A 78 -9.51 24.05 -10.08
C SER A 78 -9.09 25.53 -10.01
N GLU A 79 -9.68 26.30 -9.08
CA GLU A 79 -9.30 27.69 -8.81
C GLU A 79 -7.83 27.87 -8.38
N GLN A 80 -7.15 26.81 -7.91
CA GLN A 80 -5.72 26.88 -7.57
C GLN A 80 -4.79 26.69 -8.77
N ALA A 81 -5.34 26.34 -9.95
CA ALA A 81 -4.59 26.04 -11.17
C ALA A 81 -3.39 25.08 -10.92
N PRO A 82 -3.63 23.86 -10.37
CA PRO A 82 -2.55 22.94 -10.04
C PRO A 82 -1.85 22.40 -11.29
N ASP A 83 -0.53 22.27 -11.19
CA ASP A 83 0.29 21.54 -12.15
C ASP A 83 0.18 20.03 -11.96
N LEU A 84 0.01 19.61 -10.70
CA LEU A 84 -0.07 18.22 -10.25
C LEU A 84 -1.13 18.09 -9.15
N ILE A 85 -1.96 17.05 -9.19
CA ILE A 85 -2.86 16.72 -8.08
C ILE A 85 -2.43 15.38 -7.47
N VAL A 86 -2.40 15.29 -6.15
CA VAL A 86 -2.10 14.06 -5.42
C VAL A 86 -3.20 13.72 -4.43
N LEU A 87 -3.56 12.44 -4.38
CA LEU A 87 -4.58 11.88 -3.51
C LEU A 87 -3.92 10.87 -2.56
N THR A 88 -3.92 11.16 -1.25
CA THR A 88 -3.14 10.38 -0.27
C THR A 88 -3.95 9.37 0.55
N GLY A 89 -4.94 8.73 -0.07
CA GLY A 89 -5.68 7.58 0.49
C GLY A 89 -6.92 7.89 1.32
N ASP A 90 -7.59 6.84 1.76
CA ASP A 90 -8.85 6.79 2.50
C ASP A 90 -10.03 7.40 1.73
N TYR A 91 -10.38 6.74 0.63
CA TYR A 91 -11.44 7.16 -0.28
C TYR A 91 -12.83 6.75 0.21
N LEU A 92 -12.97 5.48 0.63
CA LEU A 92 -14.24 4.92 1.10
C LEU A 92 -14.49 5.23 2.58
N SER A 93 -15.75 5.16 3.01
CA SER A 93 -16.11 5.49 4.39
C SER A 93 -15.51 4.54 5.42
N SER A 94 -15.35 3.25 5.07
CA SER A 94 -14.82 2.22 5.97
C SER A 94 -14.20 1.06 5.19
N GLN A 95 -13.23 0.37 5.79
CA GLN A 95 -12.72 -0.91 5.29
C GLN A 95 -13.85 -1.94 5.07
N SER A 96 -14.87 -1.96 5.95
CA SER A 96 -16.02 -2.88 5.85
C SER A 96 -16.93 -2.63 4.64
N MET A 97 -16.69 -1.56 3.85
CA MET A 97 -17.41 -1.36 2.59
C MET A 97 -17.11 -2.48 1.59
N PHE A 98 -15.94 -3.11 1.65
CA PHE A 98 -15.60 -4.23 0.79
C PHE A 98 -16.39 -5.51 1.10
N ASP A 99 -16.88 -5.68 2.33
CA ASP A 99 -17.80 -6.78 2.69
C ASP A 99 -19.20 -6.58 2.05
N ARG A 100 -19.45 -5.40 1.48
CA ARG A 100 -20.73 -4.97 0.90
C ARG A 100 -20.67 -4.85 -0.62
N VAL A 101 -19.68 -5.45 -1.26
CA VAL A 101 -19.57 -5.47 -2.72
C VAL A 101 -20.86 -6.03 -3.33
N GLY A 102 -21.36 -5.34 -4.36
CA GLY A 102 -22.63 -5.65 -5.01
C GLY A 102 -23.88 -5.06 -4.34
N THR A 103 -23.76 -4.39 -3.19
CA THR A 103 -24.90 -3.69 -2.56
C THR A 103 -25.08 -2.27 -3.11
N PRO A 104 -26.29 -1.68 -3.04
CA PRO A 104 -26.53 -0.30 -3.46
C PRO A 104 -25.67 0.73 -2.73
N ALA A 105 -25.37 0.50 -1.44
CA ALA A 105 -24.54 1.41 -0.65
C ALA A 105 -23.10 1.46 -1.17
N PHE A 106 -22.52 0.31 -1.51
CA PHE A 106 -21.18 0.24 -2.10
C PHE A 106 -21.15 0.89 -3.49
N THR A 107 -22.15 0.60 -4.33
CA THR A 107 -22.28 1.23 -5.66
C THR A 107 -22.36 2.75 -5.56
N ALA A 108 -23.16 3.28 -4.62
CA ALA A 108 -23.30 4.73 -4.42
C ALA A 108 -21.98 5.40 -4.02
N GLU A 109 -21.19 4.81 -3.12
CA GLU A 109 -19.87 5.36 -2.78
C GLU A 109 -18.90 5.31 -3.96
N LEU A 110 -18.89 4.22 -4.74
CA LEU A 110 -18.05 4.13 -5.94
C LEU A 110 -18.48 5.16 -7.00
N GLU A 111 -19.77 5.39 -7.20
CA GLU A 111 -20.26 6.40 -8.14
C GLU A 111 -19.88 7.82 -7.71
N ALA A 112 -20.06 8.16 -6.43
CA ALA A 112 -19.65 9.45 -5.89
C ALA A 112 -18.13 9.66 -6.01
N LEU A 113 -17.34 8.63 -5.69
CA LEU A 113 -15.89 8.67 -5.82
C LEU A 113 -15.49 8.85 -7.29
N ARG A 114 -16.07 8.05 -8.20
CA ARG A 114 -15.82 8.14 -9.64
C ARG A 114 -16.10 9.54 -10.18
N GLY A 115 -17.24 10.13 -9.79
CA GLY A 115 -17.59 11.50 -10.14
C GLY A 115 -16.56 12.51 -9.65
N PHE A 116 -16.14 12.39 -8.38
CA PHE A 116 -15.12 13.24 -7.78
C PHE A 116 -13.78 13.13 -8.52
N VAL A 117 -13.20 11.94 -8.66
CA VAL A 117 -11.87 11.80 -9.29
C VAL A 117 -11.86 12.09 -10.78
N SER A 118 -12.97 11.86 -11.49
CA SER A 118 -13.07 12.18 -12.92
C SER A 118 -13.15 13.68 -13.18
N ALA A 119 -13.60 14.47 -12.20
CA ALA A 119 -13.70 15.93 -12.31
C ALA A 119 -12.38 16.64 -11.97
N LEU A 120 -11.37 15.92 -11.45
CA LEU A 120 -10.04 16.45 -11.19
C LEU A 120 -9.18 16.38 -12.45
N SER A 121 -8.47 17.47 -12.74
CA SER A 121 -7.56 17.54 -13.89
C SER A 121 -6.38 18.45 -13.57
N ALA A 122 -5.18 18.02 -13.98
CA ALA A 122 -3.95 18.79 -13.89
C ALA A 122 -3.01 18.40 -15.05
N PRO A 123 -2.18 19.32 -15.59
CA PRO A 123 -1.30 19.05 -16.72
C PRO A 123 -0.36 17.86 -16.54
N HIS A 124 0.16 17.64 -15.32
CA HIS A 124 1.03 16.51 -15.00
C HIS A 124 0.30 15.36 -14.30
N GLY A 125 -1.04 15.36 -14.32
CA GLY A 125 -1.88 14.25 -13.91
C GLY A 125 -2.33 14.26 -12.46
N VAL A 126 -3.21 13.31 -12.16
CA VAL A 126 -3.73 13.03 -10.82
C VAL A 126 -3.13 11.73 -10.33
N TRP A 127 -2.43 11.77 -9.19
CA TRP A 127 -1.70 10.63 -8.67
C TRP A 127 -2.25 10.19 -7.33
N ALA A 128 -2.47 8.89 -7.16
CA ALA A 128 -3.16 8.34 -6.01
C ALA A 128 -2.32 7.27 -5.30
N VAL A 129 -2.49 7.17 -3.98
CA VAL A 129 -2.07 6.01 -3.18
C VAL A 129 -3.23 5.59 -2.29
N ARG A 130 -3.26 4.31 -1.89
CA ARG A 130 -4.32 3.78 -1.02
C ARG A 130 -4.04 4.06 0.46
N GLY A 131 -5.11 4.24 1.22
CA GLY A 131 -5.11 4.29 2.68
C GLY A 131 -5.67 3.01 3.31
N ASN A 132 -5.78 2.97 4.62
CA ASN A 132 -6.23 1.77 5.34
C ASN A 132 -7.71 1.43 5.15
N HIS A 133 -8.52 2.38 4.72
CA HIS A 133 -9.93 2.16 4.38
C HIS A 133 -10.12 1.60 2.96
N ASP A 134 -9.05 1.53 2.16
CA ASP A 134 -9.09 1.22 0.72
C ASP A 134 -8.72 -0.23 0.41
N PHE A 135 -8.72 -1.11 1.41
CA PHE A 135 -8.47 -2.54 1.26
C PHE A 135 -9.58 -3.37 1.88
N SER A 136 -9.86 -4.53 1.30
CA SER A 136 -10.63 -5.58 1.95
C SER A 136 -9.77 -6.36 2.96
N ASP A 137 -10.43 -7.05 3.90
CA ASP A 137 -9.77 -7.93 4.88
C ASP A 137 -9.18 -9.20 4.22
N ASP A 138 -9.73 -9.58 3.06
CA ASP A 138 -9.24 -10.56 2.11
C ASP A 138 -9.05 -9.89 0.74
N LYS A 139 -7.84 -9.90 0.18
CA LYS A 139 -7.45 -9.09 -1.00
C LYS A 139 -8.27 -9.23 -2.29
N GLU A 140 -9.31 -10.06 -2.33
CA GLU A 140 -10.03 -10.41 -3.56
C GLU A 140 -10.87 -9.23 -4.13
N THR A 141 -11.24 -8.24 -3.32
CA THR A 141 -12.16 -7.14 -3.72
C THR A 141 -11.55 -5.73 -3.69
N GLY A 142 -10.37 -5.54 -3.08
CA GLY A 142 -9.70 -4.23 -2.97
C GLY A 142 -9.29 -3.60 -4.31
N ASP A 143 -9.04 -4.42 -5.33
CA ASP A 143 -8.56 -3.97 -6.65
C ASP A 143 -9.58 -3.15 -7.44
N VAL A 144 -10.88 -3.20 -7.07
CA VAL A 144 -11.93 -2.37 -7.69
C VAL A 144 -11.61 -0.88 -7.57
N LEU A 145 -10.94 -0.46 -6.48
CA LEU A 145 -10.51 0.93 -6.33
C LEU A 145 -9.34 1.28 -7.25
N LEU A 146 -8.43 0.35 -7.54
CA LEU A 146 -7.34 0.60 -8.49
C LEU A 146 -7.91 0.90 -9.87
N ASP A 147 -8.87 0.09 -10.33
CA ASP A 147 -9.55 0.28 -11.61
C ASP A 147 -10.35 1.59 -11.68
N LEU A 148 -10.96 2.00 -10.56
CA LEU A 148 -11.76 3.22 -10.50
C LEU A 148 -10.89 4.48 -10.54
N LEU A 149 -9.80 4.48 -9.76
CA LEU A 149 -8.90 5.63 -9.62
C LEU A 149 -8.01 5.79 -10.84
N ALA A 150 -7.60 4.68 -11.47
CA ALA A 150 -6.85 4.71 -12.72
C ALA A 150 -7.70 5.22 -13.89
N GLY A 151 -7.05 5.91 -14.83
CA GLY A 151 -7.72 6.39 -16.03
C GLY A 151 -6.79 7.27 -16.86
N GLU A 152 -7.34 7.93 -17.87
CA GLU A 152 -6.59 8.89 -18.67
C GLU A 152 -6.04 10.01 -17.77
N ASN A 153 -4.71 10.19 -17.78
CA ASN A 153 -4.00 11.15 -16.94
C ASN A 153 -4.22 10.97 -15.42
N ARG A 154 -4.63 9.77 -14.97
CA ARG A 154 -4.75 9.39 -13.56
C ARG A 154 -4.02 8.10 -13.29
N THR A 155 -3.20 8.06 -12.25
CA THR A 155 -2.35 6.90 -11.96
C THR A 155 -2.33 6.60 -10.47
N VAL A 156 -2.55 5.35 -10.11
CA VAL A 156 -2.37 4.86 -8.74
C VAL A 156 -0.96 4.30 -8.61
N LEU A 157 -0.18 4.82 -7.67
CA LEU A 157 1.15 4.33 -7.36
C LEU A 157 1.05 3.29 -6.25
N THR A 158 1.29 2.03 -6.60
CA THR A 158 1.38 0.94 -5.63
C THR A 158 2.83 0.48 -5.59
N ASN A 159 3.57 0.93 -4.59
CA ASN A 159 5.01 0.64 -4.44
C ASN A 159 5.80 0.90 -5.73
N GLN A 160 5.57 2.06 -6.34
CA GLN A 160 6.13 2.45 -7.63
C GLN A 160 6.71 3.85 -7.57
N SER A 161 7.71 4.10 -8.41
CA SER A 161 8.23 5.44 -8.67
C SER A 161 8.05 5.79 -10.14
N GLN A 162 7.58 7.00 -10.38
CA GLN A 162 7.45 7.59 -11.70
C GLN A 162 8.42 8.77 -11.84
N ARG A 163 9.21 8.77 -12.92
CA ARG A 163 9.97 9.95 -13.33
C ARG A 163 9.03 10.90 -14.07
N LEU A 164 8.99 12.15 -13.63
CA LEU A 164 8.31 13.27 -14.27
C LEU A 164 9.34 14.22 -14.88
N SER A 165 8.99 14.85 -16.00
CA SER A 165 9.79 15.88 -16.66
C SER A 165 8.98 17.16 -16.73
N ILE A 166 9.29 18.13 -15.86
CA ILE A 166 8.58 19.41 -15.73
C ILE A 166 9.60 20.52 -15.96
N ASP A 167 9.34 21.42 -16.91
CA ASP A 167 10.26 22.50 -17.31
C ASP A 167 11.70 22.04 -17.56
N GLY A 168 11.84 20.86 -18.19
CA GLY A 168 13.14 20.24 -18.48
C GLY A 168 13.90 19.70 -17.26
N GLN A 169 13.30 19.74 -16.06
CA GLN A 169 13.86 19.13 -14.85
C GLN A 169 13.26 17.74 -14.61
N ALA A 170 14.11 16.81 -14.19
CA ALA A 170 13.67 15.49 -13.76
C ALA A 170 13.28 15.52 -12.28
N LEU A 171 12.07 15.06 -11.98
CA LEU A 171 11.55 14.86 -10.63
C LEU A 171 11.03 13.44 -10.52
N TYR A 172 10.94 12.92 -9.30
CA TYR A 172 10.38 11.60 -9.05
C TYR A 172 9.20 11.69 -8.10
N LEU A 173 8.09 11.08 -8.53
CA LEU A 173 6.95 10.83 -7.67
C LEU A 173 6.96 9.35 -7.30
N ALA A 174 7.12 9.05 -6.02
CA ALA A 174 7.07 7.70 -5.48
C ALA A 174 5.77 7.53 -4.70
N GLY A 175 5.17 6.35 -4.75
CA GLY A 175 3.99 6.03 -3.95
C GLY A 175 4.14 4.67 -3.30
N VAL A 176 3.81 4.59 -2.01
CA VAL A 176 3.79 3.34 -1.25
C VAL A 176 2.35 2.94 -0.96
N ASP A 177 2.13 1.64 -1.05
CA ASP A 177 0.88 1.02 -0.61
C ASP A 177 0.77 1.08 0.92
N TYR A 178 -0.46 1.12 1.45
CA TYR A 178 -0.67 1.19 2.91
C TYR A 178 -0.04 -0.01 3.63
N SER A 179 0.49 0.25 4.83
CA SER A 179 1.02 -0.76 5.74
C SER A 179 0.32 -0.66 7.08
N ALA A 180 -0.27 -1.75 7.54
CA ALA A 180 -0.81 -1.84 8.89
C ALA A 180 0.37 -2.04 9.87
N PHE A 181 0.61 -1.07 10.73
CA PHE A 181 1.65 -1.17 11.77
C PHE A 181 1.22 -2.04 12.97
N ASP A 182 -0.07 -2.43 13.06
CA ASP A 182 -0.59 -3.28 14.13
C ASP A 182 -0.48 -4.78 13.80
N ALA A 183 0.31 -5.47 14.63
CA ALA A 183 0.58 -6.90 14.54
C ALA A 183 -0.56 -7.75 15.13
N GLY A 184 -0.93 -8.83 14.45
CA GLY A 184 -1.76 -9.86 15.08
C GLY A 184 -2.46 -10.85 14.15
N GLN A 185 -2.58 -10.56 12.85
CA GLN A 185 -3.39 -11.39 11.96
C GLN A 185 -2.66 -12.03 10.79
N THR A 186 -1.55 -11.44 10.31
CA THR A 186 -0.68 -12.03 9.28
C THR A 186 0.75 -12.11 9.79
N ALA A 187 1.49 -13.12 9.34
CA ALA A 187 2.86 -13.38 9.78
C ALA A 187 3.89 -12.53 9.04
N ARG A 188 4.81 -11.94 9.80
CA ARG A 188 6.05 -11.36 9.26
C ARG A 188 6.99 -12.47 8.81
N PHE A 189 7.58 -12.28 7.63
CA PHE A 189 8.64 -13.14 7.12
C PHE A 189 10.01 -12.59 7.54
N THR A 190 10.85 -13.44 8.15
CA THR A 190 12.18 -13.08 8.64
C THR A 190 13.15 -14.24 8.45
N VAL A 191 14.43 -13.94 8.21
CA VAL A 191 15.48 -14.95 8.24
C VAL A 191 15.61 -15.47 9.67
N ARG A 192 15.64 -16.79 9.81
CA ARG A 192 15.86 -17.52 11.06
C ARG A 192 16.93 -18.55 10.84
N ASN A 193 17.45 -19.09 11.93
CA ASN A 193 18.45 -20.14 11.90
C ASN A 193 18.09 -21.27 12.86
N GLU A 194 18.49 -22.47 12.48
CA GLU A 194 18.43 -23.66 13.33
C GLU A 194 19.74 -24.42 13.13
N GLY A 195 20.60 -24.40 14.16
CA GLY A 195 22.01 -24.75 13.96
C GLY A 195 22.70 -23.76 12.99
N GLU A 196 23.37 -24.30 11.97
CA GLU A 196 24.07 -23.53 10.94
C GLU A 196 23.18 -23.16 9.74
N GLU A 197 22.06 -23.84 9.55
CA GLU A 197 21.15 -23.59 8.42
C GLU A 197 20.31 -22.33 8.70
N LYS A 198 20.41 -21.34 7.80
CA LYS A 198 19.52 -20.17 7.77
C LYS A 198 18.43 -20.33 6.71
N PHE A 199 17.20 -19.99 7.07
CA PHE A 199 16.03 -20.09 6.18
C PHE A 199 15.07 -18.94 6.42
N PHE A 200 14.18 -18.70 5.46
CA PHE A 200 13.19 -17.64 5.51
C PHE A 200 11.91 -18.18 6.14
N ARG A 201 11.57 -17.70 7.33
CA ARG A 201 10.44 -18.19 8.13
C ARG A 201 9.31 -17.18 8.17
N ALA A 202 8.10 -17.63 7.86
CA ALA A 202 6.89 -16.95 8.28
C ALA A 202 6.52 -17.37 9.72
N GLY A 203 6.21 -16.39 10.56
CA GLY A 203 5.64 -16.63 11.89
C GLY A 203 4.28 -17.35 11.87
N ARG A 204 3.69 -17.53 13.06
CA ARG A 204 2.35 -18.08 13.19
C ARG A 204 1.32 -17.05 12.72
N SER A 205 0.31 -17.49 11.99
CA SER A 205 -0.78 -16.65 11.49
C SER A 205 -2.13 -17.35 11.60
N SER A 206 -3.19 -16.57 11.79
CA SER A 206 -4.58 -17.00 11.67
C SER A 206 -5.24 -16.59 10.34
N LYS A 207 -4.61 -15.69 9.57
CA LYS A 207 -5.01 -15.31 8.20
C LYS A 207 -3.93 -15.68 7.18
N ASN A 208 -4.27 -15.56 5.91
CA ASN A 208 -3.31 -15.66 4.80
C ASN A 208 -2.16 -14.66 4.98
N SER A 209 -0.92 -15.13 4.82
CA SER A 209 0.28 -14.29 4.86
C SER A 209 1.07 -14.47 3.57
N TYR A 210 1.59 -13.34 3.08
CA TYR A 210 2.24 -13.26 1.79
C TYR A 210 3.50 -12.44 1.90
N THR A 211 4.52 -12.84 1.15
CA THR A 211 5.68 -12.01 0.87
C THR A 211 5.99 -12.10 -0.61
N HIS A 212 6.26 -10.96 -1.24
CA HIS A 212 6.45 -10.87 -2.68
C HIS A 212 7.84 -10.34 -2.96
N TYR A 213 8.47 -10.89 -3.99
CA TYR A 213 9.71 -10.36 -4.49
C TYR A 213 9.41 -9.10 -5.30
N TYR A 214 10.15 -8.03 -5.05
CA TYR A 214 10.06 -6.78 -5.77
C TYR A 214 11.13 -6.80 -6.89
N PRO A 215 10.73 -7.03 -8.14
CA PRO A 215 11.60 -6.84 -9.29
C PRO A 215 11.88 -5.34 -9.41
N LEU A 216 13.15 -4.95 -9.44
CA LEU A 216 13.55 -3.56 -9.70
C LEU A 216 13.46 -3.37 -11.22
N GLN A 217 14.53 -2.94 -11.88
CA GLN A 217 14.56 -2.81 -13.34
C GLN A 217 14.72 -4.15 -14.08
N ASP A 218 14.86 -5.26 -13.35
CA ASP A 218 15.12 -6.59 -13.87
C ASP A 218 13.87 -7.41 -14.18
N GLY A 219 12.66 -6.91 -13.87
CA GLY A 219 11.38 -7.57 -14.19
C GLY A 219 10.25 -6.58 -14.49
N PRO A 220 8.97 -7.00 -14.54
CA PRO A 220 8.49 -8.37 -14.30
C PRO A 220 8.92 -9.37 -15.38
N TRP A 221 9.12 -10.63 -14.98
CA TRP A 221 9.61 -11.69 -15.86
C TRP A 221 8.50 -12.45 -16.55
N GLN A 222 8.79 -12.92 -17.76
CA GLN A 222 7.99 -13.86 -18.52
C GLN A 222 8.77 -15.18 -18.62
N ASP A 223 8.05 -16.31 -18.62
CA ASP A 223 8.54 -17.66 -18.93
C ASP A 223 9.77 -18.09 -18.12
N TYR A 224 9.55 -18.54 -16.89
CA TYR A 224 10.61 -18.95 -15.96
C TYR A 224 10.26 -20.23 -15.19
N SER A 225 11.25 -20.77 -14.51
CA SER A 225 11.06 -21.79 -13.47
C SER A 225 11.40 -21.21 -12.11
N PHE A 226 10.63 -21.58 -11.09
CA PHE A 226 10.82 -21.20 -9.69
C PHE A 226 10.94 -22.45 -8.84
N TYR A 227 12.09 -22.62 -8.21
CA TYR A 227 12.43 -23.69 -7.28
C TYR A 227 12.54 -23.15 -5.85
N ALA A 228 12.09 -23.95 -4.88
CA ALA A 228 12.26 -23.68 -3.47
C ALA A 228 12.28 -24.97 -2.64
N ARG A 229 13.01 -24.96 -1.53
CA ARG A 229 12.81 -25.90 -0.42
C ARG A 229 11.85 -25.32 0.60
N PHE A 230 11.04 -26.17 1.20
CA PHE A 230 10.06 -25.78 2.20
C PHE A 230 9.83 -26.84 3.28
N ARG A 231 9.41 -26.39 4.46
CA ARG A 231 9.13 -27.25 5.63
C ARG A 231 7.98 -26.67 6.46
N LEU A 232 7.11 -27.55 6.94
CA LEU A 232 5.95 -27.22 7.78
C LEU A 232 6.06 -27.84 9.16
N SER A 233 5.74 -27.10 10.22
CA SER A 233 5.60 -27.68 11.56
C SER A 233 4.27 -28.44 11.75
N LYS A 234 3.24 -28.13 10.95
CA LYS A 234 1.89 -28.70 11.07
C LYS A 234 1.25 -28.99 9.69
N PRO A 235 1.82 -29.87 8.87
CA PRO A 235 1.36 -30.11 7.51
C PRO A 235 -0.09 -30.61 7.40
N ALA A 236 -0.66 -31.17 8.46
CA ALA A 236 -2.07 -31.62 8.50
C ALA A 236 -3.08 -30.47 8.65
N THR A 237 -2.65 -29.28 9.09
CA THR A 237 -3.54 -28.13 9.32
C THR A 237 -3.04 -26.84 8.68
N SER A 238 -1.82 -26.83 8.13
CA SER A 238 -1.17 -25.64 7.56
C SER A 238 -1.01 -25.73 6.06
N THR A 239 -1.12 -24.61 5.37
CA THR A 239 -0.88 -24.55 3.92
C THR A 239 0.27 -23.61 3.61
N MET A 240 1.07 -23.95 2.61
CA MET A 240 2.08 -23.06 2.05
C MET A 240 2.20 -23.26 0.56
N GLY A 241 2.84 -22.31 -0.12
CA GLY A 241 3.07 -22.42 -1.55
C GLY A 241 3.95 -21.34 -2.14
N LEU A 242 4.22 -21.53 -3.42
CA LEU A 242 4.97 -20.60 -4.26
C LEU A 242 3.98 -19.74 -5.05
N LEU A 243 4.15 -18.42 -4.99
CA LEU A 243 3.46 -17.47 -5.84
C LEU A 243 4.31 -17.23 -7.09
N PHE A 244 3.67 -17.13 -8.25
CA PHE A 244 4.34 -16.81 -9.50
C PHE A 244 3.41 -16.01 -10.41
N TYR A 245 4.01 -15.32 -11.38
CA TYR A 245 3.40 -14.23 -12.12
C TYR A 245 2.69 -13.22 -11.22
N SER A 246 3.31 -12.90 -10.09
CA SER A 246 2.79 -11.91 -9.16
C SER A 246 2.91 -10.50 -9.72
N HIS A 247 1.79 -9.78 -9.77
CA HIS A 247 1.74 -8.37 -10.12
C HIS A 247 1.95 -7.45 -8.92
N TYR A 248 1.79 -7.97 -7.69
CA TYR A 248 2.22 -7.29 -6.48
C TYR A 248 3.76 -7.32 -6.39
N PRO A 249 4.43 -6.25 -5.93
CA PRO A 249 3.88 -5.05 -5.30
C PRO A 249 3.46 -3.91 -6.24
N HIS A 250 3.54 -4.09 -7.56
CA HIS A 250 3.35 -3.04 -8.57
C HIS A 250 1.91 -2.86 -9.08
N GLY A 251 0.92 -3.01 -8.21
CA GLY A 251 -0.49 -2.78 -8.57
C GLY A 251 -1.42 -3.85 -8.03
N TYR A 252 -2.14 -4.51 -8.93
CA TYR A 252 -3.18 -5.49 -8.64
C TYR A 252 -2.64 -6.70 -7.88
N ASP A 253 -3.42 -7.20 -6.92
CA ASP A 253 -3.09 -8.45 -6.25
C ASP A 253 -3.51 -9.65 -7.10
N ARG A 254 -2.72 -9.92 -8.14
CA ARG A 254 -2.93 -11.04 -9.04
C ARG A 254 -1.70 -11.94 -9.08
N TYR A 255 -1.94 -13.23 -8.99
CA TYR A 255 -0.91 -14.27 -9.11
C TYR A 255 -1.55 -15.65 -9.26
N TYR A 256 -0.73 -16.61 -9.66
CA TYR A 256 -1.02 -18.03 -9.49
C TYR A 256 -0.26 -18.58 -8.29
N ARG A 257 -0.74 -19.71 -7.75
CA ARG A 257 -0.12 -20.42 -6.63
C ARG A 257 0.04 -21.89 -6.92
N TRP A 258 1.20 -22.43 -6.58
CA TRP A 258 1.42 -23.86 -6.39
C TRP A 258 1.47 -24.13 -4.90
N ARG A 259 0.42 -24.77 -4.35
CA ARG A 259 0.15 -24.80 -2.91
C ARG A 259 -0.18 -26.20 -2.41
N TRP A 260 0.24 -26.48 -1.18
CA TRP A 260 -0.15 -27.65 -0.39
C TRP A 260 -1.58 -27.56 0.16
N TYR A 261 -2.35 -28.63 0.00
CA TYR A 261 -3.72 -28.81 0.50
C TYR A 261 -3.76 -30.01 1.47
N PRO A 262 -3.69 -29.76 2.79
CA PRO A 262 -3.64 -30.81 3.82
C PRO A 262 -4.76 -31.85 3.74
N GLU A 263 -5.97 -31.39 3.43
CA GLU A 263 -7.19 -32.18 3.33
C GLU A 263 -7.17 -33.15 2.13
N GLU A 264 -6.44 -32.81 1.07
CA GLU A 264 -6.28 -33.63 -0.13
C GLU A 264 -4.94 -34.38 -0.14
N GLN A 265 -4.05 -34.10 0.84
CA GLN A 265 -2.69 -34.60 0.93
C GLN A 265 -1.87 -34.40 -0.36
N ARG A 266 -2.09 -33.30 -1.07
CA ARG A 266 -1.43 -33.02 -2.36
C ARG A 266 -1.17 -31.54 -2.60
N PHE A 267 -0.37 -31.25 -3.62
CA PHE A 267 -0.24 -29.91 -4.18
C PHE A 267 -1.18 -29.71 -5.38
N ARG A 268 -1.73 -28.51 -5.52
CA ARG A 268 -2.48 -28.10 -6.72
C ARG A 268 -2.33 -26.61 -7.03
N PHE A 269 -2.76 -26.23 -8.24
CA PHE A 269 -2.77 -24.85 -8.67
C PHE A 269 -4.00 -24.11 -8.18
N ALA A 270 -3.81 -22.84 -7.79
CA ALA A 270 -4.90 -21.95 -7.42
C ALA A 270 -4.65 -20.52 -7.94
N PRO A 271 -5.63 -19.91 -8.63
CA PRO A 271 -5.55 -18.52 -9.04
C PRO A 271 -5.84 -17.56 -7.87
N HIS A 272 -5.44 -16.30 -8.03
CA HIS A 272 -5.93 -15.16 -7.25
C HIS A 272 -6.04 -13.94 -8.16
N GLY A 273 -7.22 -13.31 -8.22
CA GLY A 273 -7.52 -12.23 -9.16
C GLY A 273 -7.33 -12.60 -10.65
N THR A 274 -7.36 -13.90 -10.96
CA THR A 274 -7.18 -14.48 -12.30
C THR A 274 -7.92 -15.83 -12.36
N SER A 275 -7.64 -16.71 -13.33
CA SER A 275 -8.36 -17.98 -13.50
C SER A 275 -7.44 -19.18 -13.69
N VAL A 276 -7.91 -20.38 -13.39
CA VAL A 276 -7.30 -21.63 -13.87
C VAL A 276 -8.44 -22.39 -14.52
N VAL A 277 -8.37 -22.56 -15.83
CA VAL A 277 -9.45 -23.13 -16.63
C VAL A 277 -9.42 -24.65 -16.58
N GLU A 278 -8.22 -25.23 -16.66
CA GLU A 278 -8.01 -26.68 -16.62
C GLU A 278 -6.81 -27.02 -15.71
N GLN A 279 -6.85 -28.16 -15.02
CA GLN A 279 -5.68 -28.68 -14.31
C GLN A 279 -5.68 -30.20 -14.15
N THR A 280 -4.50 -30.80 -14.23
CA THR A 280 -4.23 -32.14 -13.69
C THR A 280 -3.69 -32.01 -12.27
N LEU A 281 -4.09 -32.94 -11.39
CA LEU A 281 -3.69 -32.94 -10.00
C LEU A 281 -2.49 -33.86 -9.79
N ALA A 282 -1.54 -33.43 -8.96
CA ALA A 282 -0.47 -34.31 -8.49
C ALA A 282 -1.05 -35.45 -7.64
N ASP A 283 -0.37 -36.60 -7.65
CA ASP A 283 -0.69 -37.70 -6.76
C ASP A 283 -0.51 -37.29 -5.29
N PRO A 284 -1.37 -37.79 -4.37
CA PRO A 284 -1.19 -37.52 -2.96
C PRO A 284 0.13 -38.08 -2.44
N PHE A 285 0.82 -37.29 -1.62
CA PHE A 285 1.90 -37.78 -0.78
C PHE A 285 1.86 -37.07 0.58
N PRO A 286 1.92 -37.80 1.70
CA PRO A 286 1.80 -37.19 3.01
C PRO A 286 3.07 -36.41 3.37
N MET A 287 2.90 -35.15 3.73
CA MET A 287 3.97 -34.36 4.32
C MET A 287 4.15 -34.71 5.81
N VAL A 288 5.40 -34.88 6.23
CA VAL A 288 5.79 -35.12 7.62
C VAL A 288 6.23 -33.81 8.26
N ALA A 289 5.78 -33.57 9.49
CA ALA A 289 6.10 -32.36 10.23
C ALA A 289 7.62 -32.23 10.43
N GLY A 290 8.18 -31.05 10.14
CA GLY A 290 9.60 -30.78 10.31
C GLY A 290 10.52 -31.38 9.24
N HIS A 291 9.98 -32.09 8.25
CA HIS A 291 10.77 -32.59 7.13
C HIS A 291 10.84 -31.53 6.01
N TRP A 292 11.99 -31.47 5.35
CA TRP A 292 12.19 -30.62 4.18
C TRP A 292 11.64 -31.30 2.92
N TYR A 293 11.04 -30.50 2.06
CA TYR A 293 10.52 -30.87 0.76
C TYR A 293 10.98 -29.86 -0.28
N CYS A 294 11.07 -30.28 -1.52
CA CYS A 294 11.37 -29.44 -2.67
C CYS A 294 10.09 -29.20 -3.47
N ALA A 295 9.92 -28.00 -4.03
CA ALA A 295 8.90 -27.70 -5.02
C ALA A 295 9.54 -26.97 -6.20
N ALA A 296 9.03 -27.29 -7.38
CA ALA A 296 9.35 -26.57 -8.61
C ALA A 296 8.07 -26.20 -9.33
N VAL A 297 8.05 -24.99 -9.86
CA VAL A 297 7.05 -24.53 -10.82
C VAL A 297 7.76 -24.10 -12.09
N LYS A 298 7.17 -24.40 -13.25
CA LYS A 298 7.55 -23.81 -14.54
C LYS A 298 6.35 -23.14 -15.16
N VAL A 299 6.52 -21.94 -15.69
CA VAL A 299 5.49 -21.21 -16.42
C VAL A 299 5.90 -20.93 -17.85
N GLU A 300 4.95 -21.09 -18.76
CA GLU A 300 5.11 -20.87 -20.20
C GLU A 300 3.90 -20.12 -20.78
N THR A 301 4.17 -19.01 -21.44
CA THR A 301 3.18 -18.20 -22.13
C THR A 301 3.10 -18.67 -23.57
N ARG A 302 1.91 -19.11 -23.99
CA ARG A 302 1.64 -19.58 -25.35
C ARG A 302 0.60 -18.69 -26.03
N THR A 303 0.48 -18.84 -27.34
CA THR A 303 -0.62 -18.21 -28.07
C THR A 303 -1.95 -18.69 -27.47
N GLY A 304 -2.73 -17.76 -26.93
CA GLY A 304 -4.05 -18.04 -26.37
C GLY A 304 -4.09 -18.55 -24.92
N CYS A 305 -2.98 -18.94 -24.28
CA CYS A 305 -3.00 -19.43 -22.89
C CYS A 305 -1.68 -19.24 -22.13
N THR A 306 -1.75 -19.40 -20.81
CA THR A 306 -0.60 -19.55 -19.91
C THR A 306 -0.64 -20.97 -19.36
N VAL A 307 0.46 -21.71 -19.52
CA VAL A 307 0.59 -23.09 -19.06
C VAL A 307 1.54 -23.13 -17.87
N MET A 308 1.15 -23.87 -16.84
CA MET A 308 1.84 -23.95 -15.56
C MET A 308 2.11 -25.39 -15.23
N TYR A 309 3.32 -25.71 -14.82
CA TYR A 309 3.76 -27.05 -14.49
C TYR A 309 4.25 -27.08 -13.05
N GLY A 310 3.82 -28.07 -12.26
CA GLY A 310 4.09 -28.14 -10.83
C GLY A 310 4.57 -29.52 -10.42
N LYS A 311 5.52 -29.57 -9.49
CA LYS A 311 5.92 -30.80 -8.82
C LYS A 311 6.46 -30.50 -7.43
N ALA A 312 6.35 -31.48 -6.54
CA ALA A 312 6.92 -31.47 -5.20
C ALA A 312 7.39 -32.88 -4.81
N TRP A 313 8.45 -32.96 -3.99
CA TRP A 313 9.05 -34.22 -3.56
C TRP A 313 9.82 -34.05 -2.24
N PRO A 314 10.09 -35.12 -1.47
CA PRO A 314 10.93 -35.06 -0.27
C PRO A 314 12.34 -34.55 -0.57
N ALA A 315 12.87 -33.65 0.26
CA ALA A 315 14.25 -33.20 0.11
C ALA A 315 15.20 -34.37 0.41
N GLY A 316 16.21 -34.55 -0.44
CA GLY A 316 17.13 -35.69 -0.39
C GLY A 316 16.74 -36.83 -1.34
N GLU A 317 15.52 -36.84 -1.87
CA GLU A 317 15.14 -37.71 -2.98
C GLU A 317 15.46 -37.05 -4.34
N PRO A 318 15.72 -37.83 -5.40
CA PRO A 318 15.92 -37.30 -6.74
C PRO A 318 14.71 -36.50 -7.23
N GLU A 319 14.97 -35.39 -7.91
CA GLU A 319 13.92 -34.60 -8.54
C GLU A 319 13.13 -35.45 -9.56
N PRO A 320 11.79 -35.50 -9.48
CA PRO A 320 10.98 -36.21 -10.46
C PRO A 320 11.20 -35.66 -11.87
N VAL A 321 11.43 -36.55 -12.83
CA VAL A 321 11.62 -36.19 -14.25
C VAL A 321 10.33 -35.62 -14.84
N ALA A 322 9.19 -36.23 -14.53
CA ALA A 322 7.88 -35.79 -14.99
C ALA A 322 7.32 -34.66 -14.12
N TRP A 323 6.58 -33.74 -14.76
CA TRP A 323 5.73 -32.79 -14.05
C TRP A 323 4.50 -33.52 -13.50
N GLN A 324 4.22 -33.33 -12.21
CA GLN A 324 3.14 -34.04 -11.52
C GLN A 324 1.77 -33.38 -11.75
N ALA A 325 1.76 -32.07 -11.96
CA ALA A 325 0.56 -31.29 -12.25
C ALA A 325 0.81 -30.32 -13.40
N ILE A 326 -0.22 -30.12 -14.23
CA ILE A 326 -0.22 -29.15 -15.32
C ILE A 326 -1.54 -28.37 -15.21
N ALA A 327 -1.48 -27.04 -15.20
CA ALA A 327 -2.63 -26.17 -15.25
C ALA A 327 -2.57 -25.24 -16.46
N VAL A 328 -3.74 -24.85 -16.97
CA VAL A 328 -3.88 -23.95 -18.10
C VAL A 328 -4.84 -22.82 -17.72
N ASP A 329 -4.43 -21.59 -18.02
CA ASP A 329 -5.31 -20.44 -18.01
C ASP A 329 -5.41 -19.85 -19.43
N SER A 330 -6.55 -20.08 -20.08
CA SER A 330 -6.90 -19.53 -21.39
C SER A 330 -7.83 -18.31 -21.30
N SER A 331 -8.12 -17.83 -20.09
CA SER A 331 -9.00 -16.68 -19.88
C SER A 331 -8.42 -15.38 -20.43
N THR A 332 -9.28 -14.37 -20.56
CA THR A 332 -8.89 -13.01 -20.93
C THR A 332 -8.14 -12.29 -19.81
N THR A 333 -8.27 -12.74 -18.56
CA THR A 333 -7.62 -12.18 -17.36
C THR A 333 -6.33 -12.92 -17.00
N ARG A 334 -5.86 -13.84 -17.85
CA ARG A 334 -4.64 -14.61 -17.61
C ARG A 334 -3.40 -13.72 -17.44
N LEU A 335 -2.50 -14.14 -16.57
CA LEU A 335 -1.23 -13.46 -16.33
C LEU A 335 -0.18 -14.02 -17.29
N ARG A 336 0.66 -13.14 -17.84
CA ARG A 336 1.68 -13.46 -18.87
C ARG A 336 3.10 -13.17 -18.41
N ARG A 337 3.23 -12.45 -17.30
CA ARG A 337 4.48 -12.06 -16.68
C ARG A 337 4.22 -11.70 -15.23
N GLY A 338 5.24 -11.68 -14.41
CA GLY A 338 5.17 -11.19 -13.03
C GLY A 338 6.29 -11.75 -12.18
N ALA A 339 6.42 -11.18 -10.98
CA ALA A 339 7.40 -11.59 -9.99
C ALA A 339 7.03 -12.93 -9.33
N ILE A 340 7.83 -13.32 -8.36
CA ILE A 340 7.58 -14.47 -7.49
C ILE A 340 7.12 -14.01 -6.11
N GLY A 341 6.66 -14.95 -5.29
CA GLY A 341 6.40 -14.72 -3.88
C GLY A 341 6.21 -16.02 -3.11
N LEU A 342 5.94 -15.90 -1.83
CA LEU A 342 5.68 -17.03 -0.93
C LEU A 342 4.35 -16.82 -0.22
N TYR A 343 3.67 -17.93 0.02
CA TYR A 343 2.37 -17.98 0.68
C TYR A 343 2.40 -18.93 1.87
N CYS A 344 1.76 -18.52 2.96
CA CYS A 344 1.41 -19.43 4.04
C CYS A 344 0.08 -19.05 4.69
N ASN A 345 -0.58 -20.04 5.30
CA ASN A 345 -1.82 -19.84 6.05
C ASN A 345 -1.96 -20.94 7.12
N GLN A 346 -2.78 -20.66 8.13
CA GLN A 346 -3.12 -21.55 9.25
C GLN A 346 -1.97 -21.75 10.26
N PRO A 347 -2.20 -22.32 11.46
CA PRO A 347 -1.24 -22.19 12.55
C PRO A 347 -0.04 -23.10 12.35
N GLY A 348 1.17 -22.54 12.41
CA GLY A 348 2.39 -23.31 12.25
C GLY A 348 3.57 -22.41 11.95
N LEU A 349 4.76 -23.00 11.93
CA LEU A 349 5.95 -22.39 11.34
C LEU A 349 6.05 -22.88 9.89
N HIS A 350 6.40 -21.96 9.01
CA HIS A 350 6.55 -22.18 7.58
C HIS A 350 7.94 -21.70 7.20
N ASP A 351 8.80 -22.64 6.81
CA ASP A 351 10.18 -22.36 6.46
C ASP A 351 10.37 -22.53 4.96
N PHE A 352 11.12 -21.61 4.36
CA PHE A 352 11.50 -21.62 2.97
C PHE A 352 13.01 -21.44 2.86
N ASP A 353 13.64 -22.16 1.94
CA ASP A 353 15.06 -22.01 1.62
C ASP A 353 15.31 -22.32 0.14
N ASP A 354 16.54 -22.16 -0.32
CA ASP A 354 16.98 -22.48 -1.69
C ASP A 354 16.10 -21.83 -2.77
N LEU A 355 15.71 -20.56 -2.56
CA LEU A 355 14.84 -19.82 -3.48
C LEU A 355 15.62 -19.47 -4.75
N LEU A 356 15.28 -20.15 -5.85
CA LEU A 356 15.98 -20.05 -7.12
C LEU A 356 14.99 -19.84 -8.27
N VAL A 357 15.19 -18.81 -9.07
CA VAL A 357 14.42 -18.52 -10.28
C VAL A 357 15.35 -18.42 -11.47
N TYR A 358 14.99 -19.05 -12.58
CA TYR A 358 15.77 -19.03 -13.81
C TYR A 358 14.88 -19.01 -15.06
N THR A 359 15.37 -18.39 -16.13
CA THR A 359 14.71 -18.37 -17.44
C THR A 359 14.66 -19.78 -18.03
N GLN A 360 13.86 -20.00 -19.08
CA GLN A 360 13.89 -21.27 -19.81
C GLN A 360 15.26 -21.58 -20.45
N GLN A 361 16.07 -20.54 -20.69
CA GLN A 361 17.43 -20.65 -21.22
C GLN A 361 18.47 -20.97 -20.13
N GLY A 362 18.09 -20.94 -18.85
CA GLY A 362 18.96 -21.25 -17.71
C GLY A 362 19.62 -20.04 -17.05
N ASP A 363 19.30 -18.82 -17.49
CA ASP A 363 19.82 -17.60 -16.86
C ASP A 363 19.19 -17.42 -15.48
N THR A 364 20.01 -17.18 -14.46
CA THR A 364 19.51 -16.97 -13.09
C THR A 364 18.88 -15.58 -12.97
N LEU A 365 17.59 -15.53 -12.61
CA LEU A 365 16.85 -14.30 -12.32
C LEU A 365 16.90 -13.95 -10.84
N VAL A 366 16.75 -14.95 -9.96
CA VAL A 366 16.81 -14.80 -8.51
C VAL A 366 17.58 -15.97 -7.93
N ARG A 367 18.50 -15.70 -7.01
CA ARG A 367 19.13 -16.70 -6.15
C ARG A 367 19.30 -16.09 -4.77
N GLU A 368 18.41 -16.43 -3.86
CA GLU A 368 18.50 -15.92 -2.49
C GLU A 368 19.61 -16.63 -1.73
N ASN A 369 20.53 -15.84 -1.16
CA ASN A 369 21.59 -16.35 -0.30
C ASN A 369 21.25 -16.05 1.16
N LEU A 370 20.32 -16.84 1.71
CA LEU A 370 19.89 -16.66 3.10
C LEU A 370 21.02 -16.89 4.11
N GLN A 371 22.03 -17.70 3.75
CA GLN A 371 23.20 -17.98 4.59
C GLN A 371 24.05 -16.73 4.86
N ALA A 372 24.10 -15.79 3.92
CA ALA A 372 24.82 -14.52 4.08
C ALA A 372 24.08 -13.50 4.96
N LEU A 373 22.80 -13.72 5.27
CA LEU A 373 21.95 -12.75 5.95
C LEU A 373 22.02 -12.89 7.47
N THR A 374 21.76 -11.78 8.17
CA THR A 374 21.66 -11.76 9.63
C THR A 374 20.27 -12.24 10.07
N PRO A 375 20.16 -13.23 10.99
CA PRO A 375 18.86 -13.65 11.51
C PRO A 375 18.08 -12.50 12.14
N GLY A 376 16.75 -12.54 12.00
CA GLY A 376 15.83 -11.49 12.46
C GLY A 376 15.51 -10.43 11.40
N PHE A 377 16.31 -10.34 10.33
CA PHE A 377 16.07 -9.40 9.22
C PHE A 377 15.39 -10.09 8.04
N LYS A 378 14.74 -9.31 7.19
CA LYS A 378 14.16 -9.77 5.92
C LYS A 378 15.15 -9.47 4.78
N PRO A 379 15.27 -10.31 3.74
CA PRO A 379 16.06 -9.95 2.56
C PRO A 379 15.48 -8.71 1.85
N ASP A 380 16.34 -7.81 1.39
CA ASP A 380 15.99 -6.46 0.92
C ASP A 380 14.91 -6.39 -0.16
N ARG A 381 14.82 -7.42 -1.02
CA ARG A 381 13.92 -7.42 -2.18
C ARG A 381 12.56 -8.05 -1.91
N TRP A 382 12.26 -8.37 -0.67
CA TRP A 382 11.00 -8.99 -0.29
C TRP A 382 10.11 -8.00 0.46
N ILE A 383 8.83 -8.00 0.13
CA ILE A 383 7.82 -7.14 0.77
C ILE A 383 6.69 -8.01 1.28
N ASP A 384 6.40 -7.89 2.56
CA ASP A 384 5.25 -8.58 3.16
C ASP A 384 3.98 -7.81 2.85
N PHE A 385 2.92 -8.53 2.52
CA PHE A 385 1.62 -7.91 2.48
C PHE A 385 1.24 -7.40 3.88
N ASN A 386 0.68 -6.19 3.97
CA ASN A 386 0.46 -5.39 5.18
C ASN A 386 1.72 -4.83 5.87
N TRP A 387 2.91 -5.35 5.57
CA TRP A 387 4.19 -4.89 6.11
C TRP A 387 5.10 -4.38 5.00
N ASN A 388 4.92 -3.10 4.68
CA ASN A 388 5.54 -2.47 3.52
C ASN A 388 6.81 -1.68 3.86
N GLU A 389 7.49 -2.03 4.95
CA GLU A 389 8.66 -1.29 5.48
C GLU A 389 9.82 -1.23 4.47
N ALA A 390 9.96 -2.23 3.61
CA ALA A 390 11.01 -2.29 2.60
C ALA A 390 10.69 -1.48 1.33
N ALA A 391 9.43 -1.06 1.09
CA ALA A 391 9.09 -0.38 -0.16
C ALA A 391 9.82 0.95 -0.35
N VAL A 392 9.93 1.78 0.69
CA VAL A 392 10.60 3.09 0.57
C VAL A 392 12.08 2.93 0.20
N PRO A 393 12.91 2.12 0.89
CA PRO A 393 14.28 1.83 0.46
C PRO A 393 14.38 1.30 -0.97
N MET A 394 13.48 0.41 -1.38
CA MET A 394 13.49 -0.15 -2.75
C MET A 394 13.15 0.88 -3.83
N LEU A 395 12.26 1.83 -3.53
CA LEU A 395 11.92 2.94 -4.41
C LEU A 395 13.06 3.96 -4.48
N ALA A 396 13.66 4.30 -3.34
CA ALA A 396 14.76 5.25 -3.28
C ALA A 396 15.95 4.82 -4.14
N ARG A 397 16.28 3.52 -4.18
CA ARG A 397 17.33 2.96 -5.05
C ARG A 397 17.14 3.24 -6.56
N GLN A 398 15.91 3.55 -6.98
CA GLN A 398 15.58 3.86 -8.38
C GLN A 398 15.63 5.37 -8.67
N ILE A 399 15.83 6.20 -7.65
CA ILE A 399 15.79 7.66 -7.73
C ILE A 399 17.21 8.19 -7.56
N PRO A 400 17.78 8.88 -8.56
CA PRO A 400 19.08 9.52 -8.38
C PRO A 400 19.06 10.58 -7.28
N ASP A 401 20.05 10.59 -6.39
CA ASP A 401 20.15 11.53 -5.26
C ASP A 401 20.10 13.02 -5.68
N THR A 402 20.50 13.31 -6.91
CA THR A 402 20.48 14.64 -7.51
C THR A 402 19.09 15.13 -7.89
N CYS A 403 18.11 14.24 -7.99
CA CYS A 403 16.74 14.54 -8.37
C CYS A 403 15.89 14.86 -7.14
N TYR A 404 14.91 15.75 -7.32
CA TYR A 404 13.92 16.02 -6.27
C TYR A 404 12.86 14.92 -6.24
N SER A 405 12.57 14.38 -5.06
CA SER A 405 11.60 13.28 -4.90
C SER A 405 10.43 13.66 -3.99
N ILE A 406 9.21 13.31 -4.41
CA ILE A 406 8.00 13.41 -3.61
C ILE A 406 7.48 12.00 -3.34
N LEU A 407 7.37 11.61 -2.07
CA LEU A 407 6.78 10.37 -1.61
C LEU A 407 5.30 10.59 -1.24
N LEU A 408 4.41 9.84 -1.86
CA LEU A 408 3.02 9.72 -1.48
C LEU A 408 2.88 8.50 -0.57
N ALA A 409 2.42 8.74 0.66
CA ALA A 409 2.18 7.68 1.62
C ALA A 409 0.99 8.08 2.47
N HIS A 410 -0.06 7.26 2.56
CA HIS A 410 -1.20 7.60 3.40
C HIS A 410 -0.78 7.77 4.87
N HIS A 411 -0.03 6.79 5.41
CA HIS A 411 0.44 6.83 6.79
C HIS A 411 1.72 7.68 6.96
N PRO A 412 1.75 8.64 7.89
CA PRO A 412 2.89 9.56 8.03
C PRO A 412 4.18 8.89 8.54
N ALA A 413 4.11 7.72 9.17
CA ALA A 413 5.29 7.02 9.72
C ALA A 413 6.37 6.65 8.71
N PHE A 414 6.04 6.54 7.41
CA PHE A 414 7.03 6.29 6.36
C PHE A 414 8.12 7.36 6.29
N ILE A 415 7.92 8.53 6.93
CA ILE A 415 8.89 9.63 6.94
C ILE A 415 10.24 9.20 7.50
N ARG A 416 10.26 8.24 8.43
CA ARG A 416 11.50 7.71 9.00
C ARG A 416 12.35 7.00 7.94
N HIS A 417 11.71 6.20 7.09
CA HIS A 417 12.37 5.56 5.96
C HIS A 417 12.72 6.58 4.88
N ALA A 418 11.79 7.49 4.54
CA ALA A 418 12.04 8.52 3.53
C ALA A 418 13.23 9.41 3.89
N ALA A 419 13.35 9.82 5.16
CA ALA A 419 14.48 10.59 5.66
C ALA A 419 15.79 9.80 5.66
N ALA A 420 15.76 8.51 6.03
CA ALA A 420 16.93 7.65 6.00
C ALA A 420 17.46 7.43 4.57
N GLU A 421 16.55 7.38 3.59
CA GLU A 421 16.84 7.13 2.18
C GLU A 421 17.02 8.44 1.36
N GLY A 422 17.10 9.60 2.02
CA GLY A 422 17.42 10.88 1.35
C GLY A 422 16.30 11.47 0.47
N MET A 423 15.06 11.02 0.64
CA MET A 423 13.90 11.60 -0.07
C MET A 423 13.54 12.99 0.47
N ASP A 424 13.13 13.90 -0.43
CA ASP A 424 12.96 15.32 -0.07
C ASP A 424 11.63 15.66 0.63
N LEU A 425 10.51 15.12 0.14
CA LEU A 425 9.16 15.48 0.59
C LEU A 425 8.28 14.24 0.70
N GLN A 426 7.54 14.10 1.79
CA GLN A 426 6.45 13.14 1.95
C GLN A 426 5.13 13.87 2.17
N LEU A 427 4.10 13.42 1.45
CA LEU A 427 2.72 13.89 1.56
C LEU A 427 1.84 12.76 2.12
N SER A 428 1.15 13.05 3.22
CA SER A 428 0.37 12.07 3.97
C SER A 428 -0.96 12.62 4.48
N GLY A 429 -1.84 11.70 4.90
CA GLY A 429 -3.12 11.97 5.55
C GLY A 429 -3.24 11.21 6.87
N HIS A 430 -4.30 10.40 7.02
CA HIS A 430 -4.53 9.40 8.07
C HIS A 430 -4.96 9.94 9.43
N THR A 431 -4.46 11.11 9.83
CA THR A 431 -4.65 11.64 11.18
C THR A 431 -5.92 12.47 11.34
N HIS A 432 -6.50 12.96 10.24
CA HIS A 432 -7.58 13.96 10.20
C HIS A 432 -7.31 15.26 10.97
N GLY A 433 -6.03 15.54 11.31
CA GLY A 433 -5.70 16.57 12.30
C GLY A 433 -6.23 16.30 13.71
N GLY A 434 -6.71 15.08 13.98
CA GLY A 434 -7.41 14.65 15.19
C GLY A 434 -8.93 14.79 15.14
N GLN A 435 -9.51 15.36 14.07
CA GLN A 435 -10.89 15.88 13.97
C GLN A 435 -11.25 16.96 14.99
N ILE A 436 -10.86 16.80 16.25
CA ILE A 436 -10.98 17.77 17.33
C ILE A 436 -9.57 18.20 17.72
N TYR A 437 -9.28 19.49 17.63
CA TYR A 437 -8.01 20.08 18.01
C TYR A 437 -8.23 21.12 19.10
N LEU A 438 -7.66 20.90 20.27
CA LEU A 438 -7.80 21.79 21.41
C LEU A 438 -6.59 22.73 21.50
N PRO A 439 -6.78 24.03 21.73
CA PRO A 439 -5.67 24.93 22.01
C PRO A 439 -4.83 24.41 23.18
N LEU A 440 -3.50 24.52 23.07
CA LEU A 440 -2.49 24.06 24.05
C LEU A 440 -2.38 22.54 24.24
N LEU A 441 -3.48 21.79 24.16
CA LEU A 441 -3.50 20.34 24.33
C LEU A 441 -3.28 19.56 23.03
N GLY A 442 -3.49 20.21 21.88
CA GLY A 442 -3.43 19.58 20.57
C GLY A 442 -4.63 18.66 20.32
N ALA A 443 -4.43 17.62 19.52
CA ALA A 443 -5.45 16.61 19.26
C ALA A 443 -5.49 15.59 20.41
N PRO A 444 -6.57 15.49 21.20
CA PRO A 444 -6.65 14.56 22.33
C PRO A 444 -6.75 13.10 21.87
N TRP A 445 -7.19 12.88 20.63
CA TRP A 445 -7.27 11.57 20.01
C TRP A 445 -6.75 11.65 18.57
N VAL A 446 -5.72 10.84 18.28
CA VAL A 446 -5.19 10.65 16.94
C VAL A 446 -5.04 9.16 16.76
N ARG A 447 -5.62 8.62 15.68
CA ARG A 447 -5.35 7.25 15.24
C ARG A 447 -4.01 7.23 14.52
N SER A 448 -2.93 7.10 15.28
CA SER A 448 -1.60 6.78 14.73
C SER A 448 -0.80 6.02 15.79
N PRO A 449 -1.11 4.74 16.03
CA PRO A 449 -0.39 3.91 16.99
C PRO A 449 1.13 3.91 16.69
N GLY A 450 1.96 3.98 17.73
CA GLY A 450 3.38 3.65 17.63
C GLY A 450 4.35 4.74 17.16
N VAL A 451 3.90 5.92 16.71
CA VAL A 451 4.82 7.01 16.30
C VAL A 451 4.39 8.38 16.82
N ARG A 452 5.30 9.06 17.53
CA ARG A 452 5.09 10.43 18.03
C ARG A 452 5.33 11.45 16.91
N LEU A 453 4.35 11.59 16.01
CA LEU A 453 4.34 12.58 14.93
C LEU A 453 3.31 13.69 15.21
N PRO A 454 3.45 14.89 14.61
CA PRO A 454 2.39 15.88 14.67
C PRO A 454 1.12 15.32 14.04
N SER A 455 -0.05 15.81 14.47
CA SER A 455 -1.32 15.37 13.89
C SER A 455 -1.64 16.04 12.55
N ARG A 456 -0.93 17.10 12.14
CA ARG A 456 -1.19 17.86 10.91
C ARG A 456 -0.05 18.80 10.57
N GLY A 457 -0.06 19.31 9.34
CA GLY A 457 0.81 20.39 8.89
C GLY A 457 2.23 19.95 8.57
N LEU A 458 3.12 20.94 8.46
CA LEU A 458 4.50 20.76 8.02
C LEU A 458 5.43 20.39 9.18
N SER A 459 6.32 19.43 8.96
CA SER A 459 7.42 19.10 9.89
C SER A 459 8.68 18.65 9.15
N ARG A 460 9.84 18.81 9.79
CA ARG A 460 11.15 18.40 9.25
C ARG A 460 11.68 17.17 9.99
N HIS A 461 12.22 16.23 9.23
CA HIS A 461 12.79 14.97 9.71
C HIS A 461 14.12 14.74 9.00
N GLY A 462 15.22 15.18 9.62
CA GLY A 462 16.50 15.31 8.92
C GLY A 462 16.37 16.25 7.72
N ASN A 463 16.79 15.79 6.54
CA ASN A 463 16.66 16.57 5.30
C ASN A 463 15.27 16.43 4.65
N ALA A 464 14.47 15.43 5.05
CA ALA A 464 13.14 15.21 4.53
C ALA A 464 12.11 16.15 5.17
N THR A 465 11.08 16.46 4.40
CA THR A 465 9.93 17.25 4.81
C THR A 465 8.69 16.37 4.82
N LEU A 466 7.88 16.47 5.87
CA LEU A 466 6.58 15.79 5.95
C LEU A 466 5.47 16.83 6.00
N TYR A 467 4.46 16.63 5.15
CA TYR A 467 3.17 17.32 5.28
C TYR A 467 2.05 16.33 5.58
N ILE A 468 1.28 16.62 6.64
CA ILE A 468 0.10 15.81 7.03
C ILE A 468 -1.17 16.63 6.82
N ASN A 469 -1.98 16.23 5.84
CA ASN A 469 -3.26 16.84 5.50
C ASN A 469 -4.34 16.46 6.54
N ARG A 470 -5.28 17.38 6.83
CA ARG A 470 -6.38 17.17 7.80
C ARG A 470 -7.56 16.34 7.27
N GLY A 471 -7.50 15.88 6.03
CA GLY A 471 -8.58 15.16 5.37
C GLY A 471 -9.73 16.06 4.93
N LEU A 472 -10.56 15.56 4.01
CA LEU A 472 -11.83 16.20 3.64
C LEU A 472 -13.01 15.65 4.46
N GLY A 473 -13.11 14.34 4.56
CA GLY A 473 -14.22 13.62 5.22
C GLY A 473 -14.06 13.45 6.72
N THR A 474 -14.96 12.69 7.31
CA THR A 474 -14.93 12.38 8.75
C THR A 474 -15.07 10.88 9.01
N ILE A 475 -14.51 10.43 10.11
CA ILE A 475 -14.60 9.06 10.62
C ILE A 475 -15.36 9.02 11.94
N LEU A 476 -16.12 7.95 12.16
CA LEU A 476 -16.94 7.64 13.33
C LEU A 476 -18.07 8.64 13.61
N PHE A 477 -17.75 9.92 13.75
CA PHE A 477 -18.70 11.00 14.01
C PHE A 477 -18.42 12.18 13.06
N PRO A 478 -19.45 12.84 12.53
CA PRO A 478 -19.31 14.00 11.64
C PRO A 478 -18.99 15.28 12.43
N ILE A 479 -17.92 15.24 13.23
CA ILE A 479 -17.51 16.36 14.08
C ILE A 479 -16.12 16.84 13.67
N ARG A 480 -15.97 18.16 13.51
CA ARG A 480 -14.68 18.82 13.38
C ARG A 480 -14.63 20.03 14.30
N PHE A 481 -13.56 20.19 15.08
CA PHE A 481 -13.34 21.37 15.92
C PHE A 481 -11.90 21.86 15.78
N LEU A 482 -11.72 23.09 15.28
CA LEU A 482 -10.42 23.66 14.93
C LEU A 482 -9.56 22.74 14.04
N SER A 483 -10.19 21.88 13.25
CA SER A 483 -9.59 21.00 12.25
C SER A 483 -10.50 20.95 11.01
N PRO A 484 -10.64 22.07 10.27
CA PRO A 484 -11.56 22.12 9.15
C PRO A 484 -11.07 21.22 8.00
N PRO A 485 -11.97 20.76 7.10
CA PRO A 485 -11.58 20.07 5.89
C PRO A 485 -10.54 20.86 5.10
N GLU A 486 -9.58 20.18 4.49
CA GLU A 486 -8.39 20.83 3.94
C GLU A 486 -8.15 20.53 2.46
N ILE A 487 -7.90 21.60 1.69
CA ILE A 487 -7.26 21.55 0.37
C ILE A 487 -5.87 22.15 0.55
N THR A 488 -4.81 21.35 0.39
CA THR A 488 -3.44 21.86 0.53
C THR A 488 -2.87 22.21 -0.83
N VAL A 489 -2.26 23.39 -0.94
CA VAL A 489 -1.51 23.86 -2.11
C VAL A 489 -0.04 23.95 -1.73
N ILE A 490 0.77 23.05 -2.25
CA ILE A 490 2.21 23.00 -2.01
C ILE A 490 2.92 23.66 -3.19
N LYS A 491 3.65 24.75 -2.93
CA LYS A 491 4.43 25.45 -3.95
C LYS A 491 5.89 25.07 -3.81
N ILE A 492 6.42 24.31 -4.76
CA ILE A 492 7.79 23.81 -4.73
C ILE A 492 8.64 24.68 -5.67
N GLN A 493 9.58 25.42 -5.10
CA GLN A 493 10.40 26.38 -5.83
C GLN A 493 11.89 26.03 -5.78
N GLY A 494 12.56 26.22 -6.91
CA GLY A 494 14.00 25.97 -7.02
C GLY A 494 14.87 27.14 -6.57
N THR A 495 16.03 26.83 -6.00
CA THR A 495 16.97 27.83 -5.45
C THR A 495 18.40 27.67 -5.97
N ARG A 496 18.69 26.61 -6.75
CA ARG A 496 20.03 26.36 -7.29
C ARG A 496 20.36 27.38 -8.38
N LYS A 497 21.41 28.17 -8.15
CA LYS A 497 21.98 29.04 -9.19
C LYS A 497 22.62 28.19 -10.28
N ALA A 498 22.42 28.55 -11.55
CA ALA A 498 23.14 27.93 -12.64
C ALA A 498 24.65 28.12 -12.44
N ALA A 499 25.45 27.06 -12.65
CA ALA A 499 26.89 27.20 -12.69
C ALA A 499 27.26 28.22 -13.79
N ARG A 500 28.10 29.22 -13.46
CA ARG A 500 28.67 30.09 -14.49
C ARG A 500 29.43 29.18 -15.47
N LYS A 501 29.05 29.19 -16.75
CA LYS A 501 29.94 28.69 -17.79
C LYS A 501 31.19 29.56 -17.76
N GLU A 502 32.32 28.96 -17.41
CA GLU A 502 33.65 29.56 -17.63
C GLU A 502 33.97 29.59 -19.12
#